data_AF-A0A4C2EMA4-F1
#
_entry.id   AF-A0A4C2EMA4-F1
#
_cell.length_a   1.000
_cell.length_b   1.000
_cell.length_c   1.000
_cell.angle_alpha   90.00
_cell.angle_beta   90.00
_cell.angle_gamma   90.00
#
_symmetry.space_group_name_H-M   'P 1'
#
loop_
_entity.id
_entity.type
_entity.pdbx_description
1 polymer ?
#
loop_
_entity_poly.entity_id
_entity_poly.type
_entity_poly.pdbx_seq_one_letter_code
_entity_poly.pdbx_strand_id
1 'polypeptide(L)'
;MTSEVDCLEALRAAAETLGESPTKAQYEDLGLTPASGTIQRIMGSWNTAKSAAGLETNHSRGSRVAERPVDVSLPEGCSWSDLSQDQRWHYKNVEENGQRTLDRRARHRGWVYEQKRDSNGCQRCDETDPACLDFHHRDDEEKEMTISQMITYGYSKPKLTEEMSKCDILCANCHRKEHYQVPETVSLPATDAPDAGE
;
A
#
# COMPACT_ATOMS: atom_id res chain seq x y z
N MET A 1 45.83 -3.04 -23.45
CA MET A 1 44.63 -2.17 -23.46
C MET A 1 43.81 -2.60 -24.65
N THR A 2 42.54 -2.95 -24.45
CA THR A 2 41.64 -3.29 -25.56
C THR A 2 41.40 -2.06 -26.43
N SER A 3 41.61 -2.18 -27.73
CA SER A 3 41.40 -1.14 -28.73
C SER A 3 40.01 -1.22 -29.38
N GLU A 4 39.60 -0.19 -30.12
CA GLU A 4 38.38 -0.24 -30.94
C GLU A 4 38.45 -1.37 -31.99
N VAL A 5 39.64 -1.59 -32.57
CA VAL A 5 39.86 -2.66 -33.56
C VAL A 5 39.61 -4.03 -32.95
N ASP A 6 40.12 -4.29 -31.74
CA ASP A 6 39.92 -5.55 -31.02
C ASP A 6 38.42 -5.82 -30.77
N CYS A 7 37.63 -4.76 -30.52
CA CYS A 7 36.19 -4.86 -30.33
C CYS A 7 35.46 -5.24 -31.63
N LEU A 8 35.88 -4.67 -32.77
CA LEU A 8 35.30 -4.96 -34.09
C LEU A 8 35.65 -6.38 -34.56
N GLU A 9 36.90 -6.81 -34.36
CA GLU A 9 37.34 -8.15 -34.72
C GLU A 9 36.60 -9.22 -33.93
N ALA A 10 36.44 -9.04 -32.63
CA ALA A 10 35.71 -10.00 -31.80
C ALA A 10 34.22 -10.10 -32.18
N LEU A 11 33.58 -8.98 -32.55
CA LEU A 11 32.20 -8.98 -33.05
C LEU A 11 32.07 -9.71 -34.40
N ARG A 12 33.03 -9.54 -35.30
CA ARG A 12 33.05 -10.25 -36.59
C ARG A 12 33.30 -11.75 -36.41
N ALA A 13 34.24 -12.12 -35.54
CA ALA A 13 34.51 -13.52 -35.19
C ALA A 13 33.28 -14.20 -34.57
N ALA A 14 32.56 -13.49 -33.70
CA ALA A 14 31.29 -13.98 -33.16
C ALA A 14 30.23 -14.18 -34.26
N ALA A 15 30.12 -13.25 -35.21
CA ALA A 15 29.18 -13.35 -36.32
C ALA A 15 29.52 -14.49 -37.28
N GLU A 16 30.80 -14.70 -37.57
CA GLU A 16 31.27 -15.84 -38.38
C GLU A 16 30.97 -17.18 -37.70
N THR A 17 31.18 -17.26 -36.39
CA THR A 17 30.91 -18.47 -35.60
C THR A 17 29.42 -18.82 -35.56
N LEU A 18 28.54 -17.81 -35.46
CA LEU A 18 27.09 -18.01 -35.37
C LEU A 18 26.40 -18.06 -36.75
N GLY A 19 27.09 -17.63 -37.81
CA GLY A 19 26.50 -17.46 -39.15
C GLY A 19 25.49 -16.32 -39.24
N GLU A 20 25.30 -15.54 -38.17
CA GLU A 20 24.35 -14.44 -38.07
C GLU A 20 24.90 -13.31 -37.19
N SER A 21 24.23 -12.16 -37.22
CA SER A 21 24.64 -11.00 -36.43
C SER A 21 24.36 -11.21 -34.92
N PRO A 22 25.39 -11.31 -34.05
CA PRO A 22 25.24 -11.77 -32.67
C PRO A 22 24.35 -10.85 -31.82
N THR A 23 23.46 -11.44 -31.03
CA THR A 23 22.86 -10.76 -29.88
C THR A 23 23.90 -10.63 -28.76
N LYS A 24 23.66 -9.73 -27.80
CA LYS A 24 24.55 -9.56 -26.64
C LYS A 24 24.70 -10.86 -25.85
N ALA A 25 23.60 -11.57 -25.62
CA ALA A 25 23.59 -12.85 -24.90
C ALA A 25 24.37 -13.94 -25.65
N GLN A 26 24.12 -14.12 -26.96
CA GLN A 26 24.87 -15.08 -27.77
C GLN A 26 26.38 -14.79 -27.76
N TYR A 27 26.79 -13.52 -27.82
CA TYR A 27 28.21 -13.16 -27.73
C TYR A 27 28.82 -13.52 -26.37
N GLU A 28 28.09 -13.31 -25.27
CA GLU A 28 28.54 -13.67 -23.92
C GLU A 28 28.68 -15.19 -23.76
N ASP A 29 27.76 -15.96 -24.35
CA ASP A 29 27.80 -17.44 -24.33
C ASP A 29 29.00 -18.01 -25.09
N LEU A 30 29.51 -17.30 -26.12
CA LEU A 30 30.73 -17.69 -26.83
C LEU A 30 32.01 -17.49 -25.99
N GLY A 31 31.92 -16.77 -24.87
CA GLY A 31 33.07 -16.52 -23.99
C GLY A 31 34.20 -15.72 -24.65
N LEU A 32 33.89 -14.95 -25.69
CA LEU A 32 34.89 -14.19 -26.45
C LEU A 32 35.40 -12.98 -25.67
N THR A 33 36.65 -12.61 -25.96
CA THR A 33 37.27 -11.39 -25.44
C THR A 33 37.52 -10.41 -26.57
N PRO A 34 37.27 -9.10 -26.37
CA PRO A 34 36.85 -8.44 -25.13
C PRO A 34 35.39 -8.68 -24.73
N ALA A 35 35.10 -8.63 -23.41
CA ALA A 35 33.75 -8.82 -22.88
C ALA A 35 32.76 -7.77 -23.41
N SER A 36 31.47 -8.12 -23.48
CA SER A 36 30.40 -7.27 -24.03
C SER A 36 30.35 -5.86 -23.40
N GLY A 37 30.58 -5.76 -22.09
CA GLY A 37 30.64 -4.48 -21.36
C GLY A 37 31.85 -3.63 -21.71
N THR A 38 32.98 -4.25 -22.05
CA THR A 38 34.19 -3.55 -22.53
C THR A 38 33.94 -2.96 -23.93
N ILE A 39 33.30 -3.74 -24.81
CA ILE A 39 32.89 -3.26 -26.15
C ILE A 39 31.95 -2.07 -26.03
N GLN A 40 30.93 -2.15 -25.15
CA GLN A 40 30.00 -1.04 -24.93
C GLN A 40 30.69 0.21 -24.37
N ARG A 41 31.66 0.06 -23.46
CA ARG A 41 32.39 1.18 -22.88
C ARG A 41 33.28 1.89 -23.90
N ILE A 42 33.91 1.15 -24.80
CA ILE A 42 34.81 1.69 -25.83
C ILE A 42 34.01 2.26 -27.00
N MET A 43 33.02 1.51 -27.50
CA MET A 43 32.25 1.83 -28.72
C MET A 43 30.93 2.58 -28.44
N GLY A 44 30.64 2.91 -27.17
CA GLY A 44 29.45 3.62 -26.72
C GLY A 44 28.19 2.76 -26.52
N SER A 45 27.79 1.98 -27.53
CA SER A 45 26.65 1.06 -27.41
C SER A 45 26.85 -0.24 -28.20
N TRP A 46 26.12 -1.29 -27.83
CA TRP A 46 26.20 -2.58 -28.53
C TRP A 46 25.80 -2.46 -30.00
N ASN A 47 24.74 -1.71 -30.28
CA ASN A 47 24.29 -1.48 -31.66
C ASN A 47 25.28 -0.60 -32.42
N THR A 48 25.90 0.40 -31.78
CA THR A 48 26.97 1.20 -32.40
C THR A 48 28.14 0.31 -32.81
N ALA A 49 28.55 -0.59 -31.92
CA ALA A 49 29.65 -1.52 -32.19
C ALA A 49 29.32 -2.50 -33.33
N LYS A 50 28.10 -3.06 -33.35
CA LYS A 50 27.61 -3.92 -34.44
C LYS A 50 27.56 -3.18 -35.78
N SER A 51 27.02 -1.97 -35.81
CA SER A 51 27.03 -1.13 -37.03
C SER A 51 28.44 -0.87 -37.54
N ALA A 52 29.37 -0.50 -36.65
CA ALA A 52 30.77 -0.26 -37.01
C ALA A 52 31.48 -1.54 -37.50
N ALA A 53 31.06 -2.71 -37.01
CA ALA A 53 31.55 -4.01 -37.47
C ALA A 53 30.95 -4.45 -38.82
N GLY A 54 29.93 -3.76 -39.33
CA GLY A 54 29.18 -4.13 -40.54
C GLY A 54 28.09 -5.16 -40.29
N LEU A 55 27.65 -5.32 -39.04
CA LEU A 55 26.69 -6.33 -38.60
C LEU A 55 25.29 -5.72 -38.41
N GLU A 56 24.24 -6.49 -38.71
CA GLU A 56 22.86 -6.04 -38.54
C GLU A 56 22.54 -5.67 -37.09
N THR A 57 22.00 -4.47 -36.85
CA THR A 57 21.58 -4.06 -35.51
C THR A 57 20.16 -4.46 -35.22
N ASN A 58 19.89 -4.81 -33.96
CA ASN A 58 18.53 -5.02 -33.50
C ASN A 58 18.12 -3.80 -32.67
N HIS A 59 17.35 -2.90 -33.29
CA HIS A 59 16.68 -1.84 -32.55
C HIS A 59 15.45 -2.45 -31.89
N SER A 60 15.20 -2.15 -30.61
CA SER A 60 13.91 -2.49 -29.99
C SER A 60 12.79 -1.78 -30.76
N ARG A 61 12.21 -2.47 -31.74
CA ARG A 61 11.01 -2.01 -32.46
C ARG A 61 9.81 -2.55 -31.70
N GLY A 62 9.25 -1.73 -30.82
CA GLY A 62 8.05 -2.09 -30.09
C GLY A 62 7.90 -1.33 -28.79
N SER A 63 6.64 -1.12 -28.39
CA SER A 63 6.33 -0.63 -27.05
C SER A 63 6.78 -1.68 -26.03
N ARG A 64 7.50 -1.25 -24.98
CA ARG A 64 7.81 -2.11 -23.82
C ARG A 64 6.62 -2.28 -22.88
N VAL A 65 5.49 -1.68 -23.22
CA VAL A 65 4.26 -1.72 -22.44
C VAL A 65 3.51 -3.00 -22.80
N ALA A 66 3.33 -3.87 -21.81
CA ALA A 66 2.48 -5.05 -21.94
C ALA A 66 1.02 -4.65 -22.22
N GLU A 67 0.27 -5.53 -22.88
CA GLU A 67 -1.14 -5.32 -23.17
C GLU A 67 -1.96 -5.12 -21.88
N ARG A 68 -3.10 -4.41 -22.01
CA ARG A 68 -4.00 -4.18 -20.89
C ARG A 68 -4.67 -5.50 -20.49
N PRO A 69 -4.65 -5.89 -19.20
CA PRO A 69 -5.44 -7.02 -18.72
C PRO A 69 -6.95 -6.82 -18.97
N VAL A 70 -7.68 -7.91 -19.23
CA VAL A 70 -9.11 -7.90 -19.61
C VAL A 70 -10.01 -7.35 -18.49
N ASP A 71 -9.62 -7.60 -17.25
CA ASP A 71 -10.29 -7.22 -16.00
C ASP A 71 -10.06 -5.77 -15.59
N VAL A 72 -9.18 -5.03 -16.28
CA VAL A 72 -8.85 -3.64 -15.94
C VAL A 72 -9.71 -2.65 -16.73
N SER A 73 -10.63 -1.99 -16.03
CA SER A 73 -11.39 -0.87 -16.58
C SER A 73 -10.60 0.44 -16.51
N LEU A 74 -10.62 1.22 -17.60
CA LEU A 74 -10.01 2.55 -17.68
C LEU A 74 -11.08 3.61 -17.86
N PRO A 75 -10.88 4.84 -17.34
CA PRO A 75 -11.75 5.97 -17.63
C PRO A 75 -11.82 6.28 -19.13
N GLU A 76 -12.92 6.91 -19.55
CA GLU A 76 -13.10 7.33 -20.93
C GLU A 76 -12.00 8.31 -21.35
N GLY A 77 -11.46 8.12 -22.56
CA GLY A 77 -10.34 8.91 -23.08
C GLY A 77 -8.95 8.51 -22.58
N CYS A 78 -8.82 7.54 -21.66
CA CYS A 78 -7.53 7.00 -21.25
C CYS A 78 -7.10 5.80 -22.09
N SER A 79 -5.86 5.84 -22.60
CA SER A 79 -5.24 4.73 -23.30
C SER A 79 -4.18 4.05 -22.44
N TRP A 80 -4.21 2.72 -22.37
CA TRP A 80 -3.25 1.93 -21.58
C TRP A 80 -1.79 2.16 -22.00
N SER A 81 -1.53 2.34 -23.30
CA SER A 81 -0.18 2.60 -23.81
C SER A 81 0.39 3.94 -23.37
N ASP A 82 -0.47 4.88 -23.01
CA ASP A 82 -0.10 6.26 -22.74
C ASP A 82 0.01 6.55 -21.23
N LEU A 83 -0.53 5.64 -20.41
CA LEU A 83 -0.39 5.69 -18.96
C LEU A 83 1.07 5.55 -18.50
N SER A 84 1.42 6.18 -17.39
CA SER A 84 2.67 5.89 -16.70
C SER A 84 2.68 4.46 -16.12
N GLN A 85 3.85 3.96 -15.76
CA GLN A 85 3.97 2.69 -15.05
C GLN A 85 3.14 2.68 -13.75
N ASP A 86 3.16 3.77 -12.99
CA ASP A 86 2.42 3.90 -11.73
C ASP A 86 0.91 3.95 -11.93
N GLN A 87 0.44 4.64 -12.98
CA GLN A 87 -0.99 4.69 -13.32
C GLN A 87 -1.51 3.31 -13.72
N ARG A 88 -0.75 2.58 -14.55
CA ARG A 88 -1.09 1.18 -14.90
C ARG A 88 -1.13 0.29 -13.66
N TRP A 89 -0.16 0.44 -12.77
CA TRP A 89 -0.15 -0.28 -11.50
C TRP A 89 -1.39 0.05 -10.67
N HIS A 90 -1.76 1.33 -10.55
CA HIS A 90 -2.95 1.74 -9.81
C HIS A 90 -4.22 1.10 -10.35
N TYR A 91 -4.50 1.23 -11.65
CA TYR A 91 -5.71 0.66 -12.27
C TYR A 91 -5.74 -0.86 -12.21
N LYS A 92 -4.58 -1.52 -12.36
CA LYS A 92 -4.48 -2.97 -12.24
C LYS A 92 -4.78 -3.48 -10.84
N ASN A 93 -4.39 -2.74 -9.81
CA ASN A 93 -4.45 -3.21 -8.43
C ASN A 93 -5.61 -2.60 -7.63
N VAL A 94 -6.60 -1.97 -8.28
CA VAL A 94 -7.72 -1.31 -7.57
C VAL A 94 -8.47 -2.29 -6.67
N GLU A 95 -8.88 -3.43 -7.21
CA GLU A 95 -9.63 -4.45 -6.47
C GLU A 95 -8.79 -5.02 -5.31
N GLU A 96 -7.55 -5.43 -5.58
CA GLU A 96 -6.64 -5.94 -4.56
C GLU A 96 -6.35 -4.91 -3.46
N ASN A 97 -6.14 -3.64 -3.81
CA ASN A 97 -5.90 -2.57 -2.84
C ASN A 97 -7.16 -2.27 -2.02
N GLY A 98 -8.33 -2.37 -2.64
CA GLY A 98 -9.64 -2.35 -1.99
C GLY A 98 -9.76 -3.47 -0.96
N GLN A 99 -9.49 -4.71 -1.37
CA GLN A 99 -9.53 -5.88 -0.49
C GLN A 99 -8.53 -5.78 0.66
N ARG A 100 -7.28 -5.38 0.39
CA ARG A 100 -6.26 -5.12 1.42
C ARG A 100 -6.73 -4.10 2.46
N THR A 101 -7.47 -3.08 2.02
CA THR A 101 -8.06 -2.05 2.91
C THR A 101 -9.19 -2.62 3.74
N LEU A 102 -10.09 -3.42 3.15
CA LEU A 102 -11.17 -4.11 3.88
C LEU A 102 -10.62 -5.07 4.92
N ASP A 103 -9.63 -5.89 4.56
CA ASP A 103 -8.99 -6.84 5.46
C ASP A 103 -8.30 -6.12 6.63
N ARG A 104 -7.62 -5.00 6.34
CA ARG A 104 -7.00 -4.17 7.39
C ARG A 104 -8.05 -3.65 8.37
N ARG A 105 -9.16 -3.11 7.86
CA ARG A 105 -10.27 -2.62 8.70
C ARG A 105 -10.88 -3.74 9.53
N ALA A 106 -11.09 -4.93 8.95
CA ALA A 106 -11.62 -6.09 9.66
C ALA A 106 -10.68 -6.53 10.79
N ARG A 107 -9.37 -6.60 10.54
CA ARG A 107 -8.35 -6.90 11.56
C ARG A 107 -8.36 -5.88 12.69
N HIS A 108 -8.47 -4.59 12.38
CA HIS A 108 -8.53 -3.56 13.41
C HIS A 108 -9.82 -3.64 14.22
N ARG A 109 -10.98 -3.84 13.59
CA ARG A 109 -12.25 -4.06 14.32
C ARG A 109 -12.17 -5.26 15.28
N GLY A 110 -11.62 -6.39 14.82
CA GLY A 110 -11.41 -7.56 15.67
C GLY A 110 -10.50 -7.26 16.85
N TRP A 111 -9.38 -6.58 16.62
CA TRP A 111 -8.46 -6.20 17.69
C TRP A 111 -9.07 -5.20 18.70
N VAL A 112 -9.83 -4.21 18.23
CA VAL A 112 -10.57 -3.26 19.10
C VAL A 112 -11.64 -3.99 19.91
N TYR A 113 -12.31 -4.98 19.33
CA TYR A 113 -13.25 -5.84 20.04
C TYR A 113 -12.56 -6.61 21.17
N GLU A 114 -11.37 -7.16 20.94
CA GLU A 114 -10.56 -7.80 21.99
C GLU A 114 -10.24 -6.81 23.12
N GLN A 115 -9.90 -5.55 22.80
CA GLN A 115 -9.65 -4.53 23.83
C GLN A 115 -10.90 -4.26 24.71
N LYS A 116 -12.09 -4.24 24.11
CA LYS A 116 -13.36 -4.12 24.84
C LYS A 116 -13.63 -5.36 25.70
N ARG A 117 -13.40 -6.56 25.16
CA ARG A 117 -13.56 -7.85 25.85
C ARG A 117 -12.64 -8.00 27.06
N ASP A 118 -11.39 -7.59 26.91
CA ASP A 118 -10.37 -7.77 27.94
C ASP A 118 -10.37 -6.59 28.95
N SER A 119 -11.33 -5.67 28.83
CA SER A 119 -11.56 -4.59 29.78
C SER A 119 -12.40 -5.05 30.99
N ASN A 120 -12.51 -4.19 32.00
CA ASN A 120 -13.35 -4.44 33.19
C ASN A 120 -14.84 -4.17 32.95
N GLY A 121 -15.28 -3.97 31.70
CA GLY A 121 -16.63 -3.56 31.37
C GLY A 121 -16.84 -2.05 31.45
N CYS A 122 -18.11 -1.64 31.55
CA CYS A 122 -18.50 -0.26 31.67
C CYS A 122 -18.05 0.33 33.02
N GLN A 123 -17.45 1.51 33.02
CA GLN A 123 -17.03 2.17 34.27
C GLN A 123 -18.20 2.73 35.12
N ARG A 124 -19.44 2.67 34.63
CA ARG A 124 -20.61 3.31 35.26
C ARG A 124 -21.75 2.35 35.60
N CYS A 125 -21.70 1.10 35.15
CA CYS A 125 -22.67 0.05 35.47
C CYS A 125 -22.06 -1.33 35.21
N ASP A 126 -22.78 -2.40 35.55
CA ASP A 126 -22.27 -3.78 35.48
C ASP A 126 -22.26 -4.40 34.07
N GLU A 127 -22.46 -3.60 33.01
CA GLU A 127 -22.41 -4.09 31.63
C GLU A 127 -20.98 -4.49 31.26
N THR A 128 -20.83 -5.70 30.73
CA THR A 128 -19.54 -6.30 30.36
C THR A 128 -19.52 -6.86 28.94
N ASP A 129 -20.66 -6.94 28.25
CA ASP A 129 -20.72 -7.42 26.87
C ASP A 129 -19.99 -6.44 25.94
N PRO A 130 -18.89 -6.85 25.26
CA PRO A 130 -18.13 -5.98 24.38
C PRO A 130 -18.93 -5.39 23.22
N ALA A 131 -20.04 -6.03 22.83
CA ALA A 131 -20.95 -5.50 21.82
C ALA A 131 -21.69 -4.24 22.31
N CYS A 132 -21.85 -4.08 23.63
CA CYS A 132 -22.50 -2.94 24.26
C CYS A 132 -21.53 -1.83 24.67
N LEU A 133 -20.23 -2.11 24.74
CA LEU A 133 -19.19 -1.18 25.22
C LEU A 133 -18.67 -0.28 24.10
N ASP A 134 -18.27 0.94 24.44
CA ASP A 134 -17.67 1.95 23.56
C ASP A 134 -16.56 2.73 24.25
N PHE A 135 -15.65 3.28 23.44
CA PHE A 135 -14.58 4.17 23.89
C PHE A 135 -15.12 5.60 23.96
N HIS A 136 -15.29 6.11 25.17
CA HIS A 136 -15.64 7.49 25.47
C HIS A 136 -14.37 8.29 25.77
N HIS A 137 -14.13 9.41 25.09
CA HIS A 137 -12.95 10.23 25.41
C HIS A 137 -13.24 11.02 26.68
N ARG A 138 -12.29 11.02 27.63
CA ARG A 138 -12.44 11.79 28.88
C ARG A 138 -12.48 13.29 28.65
N ASP A 139 -11.65 13.74 27.71
CA ASP A 139 -11.63 15.12 27.23
C ASP A 139 -11.74 15.10 25.70
N ASP A 140 -12.77 15.77 25.20
CA ASP A 140 -13.06 15.86 23.78
C ASP A 140 -12.10 16.78 23.02
N GLU A 141 -11.31 17.61 23.72
CA GLU A 141 -10.27 18.47 23.14
C GLU A 141 -8.92 17.73 22.99
N GLU A 142 -8.70 16.66 23.75
CA GLU A 142 -7.45 15.88 23.72
C GLU A 142 -7.44 14.75 22.68
N LYS A 143 -8.60 14.43 22.10
CA LYS A 143 -8.73 13.38 21.08
C LYS A 143 -8.18 13.85 19.74
N GLU A 144 -7.41 12.99 19.08
CA GLU A 144 -7.12 13.17 17.65
C GLU A 144 -8.37 12.81 16.83
N MET A 145 -9.02 11.70 17.18
CA MET A 145 -10.16 11.19 16.42
C MET A 145 -10.85 10.04 17.16
N THR A 146 -12.12 9.76 16.85
CA THR A 146 -12.76 8.58 17.41
C THR A 146 -12.08 7.28 16.96
N ILE A 147 -12.01 6.28 17.84
CA ILE A 147 -11.44 4.95 17.55
C ILE A 147 -12.05 4.33 16.28
N SER A 148 -13.36 4.48 16.08
CA SER A 148 -14.08 4.01 14.88
C SER A 148 -13.61 4.69 13.59
N GLN A 149 -13.33 5.98 13.63
CA GLN A 149 -12.77 6.70 12.48
C GLN A 149 -11.31 6.31 12.24
N MET A 150 -10.50 6.16 13.28
CA MET A 150 -9.10 5.69 13.14
C MET A 150 -9.01 4.31 12.47
N ILE A 151 -9.92 3.39 12.79
CA ILE A 151 -10.05 2.10 12.07
C ILE A 151 -10.34 2.33 10.59
N THR A 152 -11.25 3.24 10.27
CA THR A 152 -11.69 3.54 8.90
C THR A 152 -10.55 4.10 8.06
N TYR A 153 -9.78 5.03 8.62
CA TYR A 153 -8.59 5.60 8.00
C TYR A 153 -7.38 4.67 8.02
N GLY A 154 -7.43 3.58 8.79
CA GLY A 154 -6.41 2.53 8.78
C GLY A 154 -5.16 2.88 9.58
N TYR A 155 -5.33 3.58 10.71
CA TYR A 155 -4.26 3.89 11.64
C TYR A 155 -3.61 2.63 12.21
N SER A 156 -2.34 2.74 12.58
CA SER A 156 -1.58 1.64 13.16
C SER A 156 -2.11 1.26 14.55
N LYS A 157 -1.87 0.01 14.98
CA LYS A 157 -2.21 -0.43 16.34
C LYS A 157 -1.61 0.46 17.43
N PRO A 158 -0.32 0.88 17.38
CA PRO A 158 0.24 1.79 18.37
C PRO A 158 -0.53 3.12 18.48
N LYS A 159 -0.95 3.70 17.35
CA LYS A 159 -1.75 4.92 17.35
C LYS A 159 -3.14 4.70 17.94
N LEU A 160 -3.78 3.59 17.62
CA LEU A 160 -5.05 3.22 18.26
C LEU A 160 -4.87 3.06 19.78
N THR A 161 -3.81 2.38 20.25
CA THR A 161 -3.53 2.21 21.68
C THR A 161 -3.30 3.54 22.38
N GLU A 162 -2.52 4.44 21.77
CA GLU A 162 -2.30 5.81 22.27
C GLU A 162 -3.64 6.54 22.46
N GLU A 163 -4.52 6.51 21.46
CA GLU A 163 -5.82 7.16 21.55
C GLU A 163 -6.75 6.47 22.56
N MET A 164 -6.77 5.14 22.58
CA MET A 164 -7.56 4.36 23.55
C MET A 164 -7.17 4.66 25.00
N SER A 165 -5.91 4.99 25.26
CA SER A 165 -5.44 5.35 26.61
C SER A 165 -6.12 6.62 27.15
N LYS A 166 -6.63 7.49 26.26
CA LYS A 166 -7.37 8.71 26.60
C LYS A 166 -8.86 8.46 26.86
N CYS A 167 -9.31 7.23 26.65
CA CYS A 167 -10.70 6.86 26.71
C CYS A 167 -11.05 6.11 28.01
N ASP A 168 -12.30 6.25 28.42
CA ASP A 168 -12.98 5.37 29.35
C ASP A 168 -13.89 4.40 28.58
N ILE A 169 -14.05 3.19 29.11
CA ILE A 169 -14.98 2.21 28.54
C ILE A 169 -16.36 2.43 29.16
N LEU A 170 -17.33 2.81 28.33
CA LEU A 170 -18.72 3.00 28.73
C LEU A 170 -19.65 2.15 27.87
N CYS A 171 -20.71 1.60 28.45
CA CYS A 171 -21.76 0.99 27.64
C CYS A 171 -22.52 2.07 26.85
N ALA A 172 -23.14 1.70 25.73
CA ALA A 172 -23.87 2.62 24.84
C ALA A 172 -24.91 3.49 25.57
N ASN A 173 -25.54 2.96 26.63
CA ASN A 173 -26.50 3.70 27.44
C ASN A 173 -25.84 4.73 28.36
N CYS A 174 -24.79 4.35 29.09
CA CYS A 174 -24.02 5.27 29.93
C CYS A 174 -23.33 6.34 29.09
N HIS A 175 -22.75 5.95 27.95
CA HIS A 175 -22.13 6.86 27.00
C HIS A 175 -23.13 7.89 26.46
N ARG A 176 -24.34 7.47 26.09
CA ARG A 176 -25.40 8.40 25.67
C ARG A 176 -25.81 9.35 26.80
N LYS A 177 -25.93 8.86 28.04
CA LYS A 177 -26.27 9.69 29.21
C LYS A 177 -25.20 10.75 29.46
N GLU A 178 -23.92 10.44 29.28
CA GLU A 178 -22.82 11.39 29.46
C GLU A 178 -22.92 12.59 28.50
N HIS A 179 -23.29 12.34 27.24
CA HIS A 179 -23.48 13.41 26.25
C HIS A 179 -24.89 14.02 26.24
N TYR A 180 -25.81 13.50 27.06
CA TYR A 180 -27.19 13.96 27.05
C TYR A 180 -27.36 15.19 27.95
N GLN A 181 -27.82 16.29 27.35
CA GLN A 181 -28.25 17.48 28.08
C GLN A 181 -29.76 17.47 28.19
N VAL A 182 -30.27 17.59 29.42
CA VAL A 182 -31.70 17.70 29.67
C VAL A 182 -32.19 19.04 29.11
N PRO A 183 -33.27 19.06 28.32
CA PRO A 183 -33.85 20.31 27.85
C PRO A 183 -34.28 21.20 29.01
N GLU A 184 -33.92 22.48 28.95
CA GLU A 184 -34.23 23.48 30.00
C GLU A 184 -35.74 23.61 30.27
N THR A 185 -36.57 23.23 29.31
CA THR A 185 -38.03 23.33 29.38
C THR A 185 -38.68 22.23 30.22
N VAL A 186 -37.92 21.26 30.71
CA VAL A 186 -38.44 20.12 31.47
C VAL A 186 -38.07 20.27 32.95
N SER A 187 -39.07 20.23 33.84
CA SER A 187 -38.82 20.06 35.27
C SER A 187 -38.36 18.62 35.52
N LEU A 188 -37.15 18.47 36.10
CA LEU A 188 -36.64 17.16 36.48
C LEU A 188 -37.51 16.54 37.59
N PRO A 189 -37.73 15.21 37.55
CA PRO A 189 -38.33 14.53 38.69
C PRO A 189 -37.48 14.76 39.93
N ALA A 190 -38.13 14.95 41.09
CA ALA A 190 -37.44 15.06 42.37
C ALA A 190 -36.55 13.82 42.54
N THR A 191 -35.23 14.02 42.67
CA THR A 191 -34.33 12.92 43.00
C THR A 191 -34.64 12.50 44.42
N ASP A 192 -35.23 11.31 44.59
CA ASP A 192 -35.33 10.67 45.90
C ASP A 192 -33.91 10.48 46.43
N ALA A 193 -33.49 11.37 47.33
CA ALA A 193 -32.30 11.17 48.13
C ALA A 193 -32.50 9.86 48.92
N PRO A 194 -31.47 8.99 49.04
CA PRO A 194 -31.60 7.83 49.89
C PRO A 194 -31.92 8.29 51.31
N ASP A 195 -33.00 7.74 51.84
CA ASP A 195 -33.43 7.87 53.23
C ASP A 195 -32.27 7.49 54.14
N ALA A 196 -31.66 8.51 54.77
CA ALA A 196 -30.67 8.31 55.82
C ALA A 196 -31.42 8.00 57.12
N GLY A 197 -31.88 6.76 57.26
CA GLY A 197 -32.35 6.16 58.51
C GLY A 197 -31.86 4.71 58.57
N GLU A 198 -31.39 4.14 59.69
CA GLU A 198 -31.25 4.52 61.10
C GLU A 198 -29.93 3.92 61.63
#